data_AF-A0A7X5ZWP5-F1
#
_entry.id   AF-A0A7X5ZWP5-F1
#
_cell.length_a   1.000
_cell.length_b   1.000
_cell.length_c   1.000
_cell.angle_alpha   90.00
_cell.angle_beta   90.00
_cell.angle_gamma   90.00
#
_symmetry.space_group_name_H-M   'P 1'
#
loop_
_entity.id
_entity.type
_entity.pdbx_description
1 polymer ?
#
loop_
_entity_poly.entity_id
_entity_poly.type
_entity_poly.pdbx_seq_one_letter_code
_entity_poly.pdbx_strand_id
1 'polypeptide(L)'
;MAMSTITINFQNATLTTTTSQILITNGTFALDTTSSLSMSGTISFTSLYITSGAINFNVESGTSFTAAVVTPVHPNSTSNAPTLEVTNFAGTVTVTWPTPNGLQTQTVMSGDPITLNNFAS
;
A
#
# COMPACT_ATOMS: atom_id res chain seq x y z
N MET A 1 13.23 14.43 7.02
CA MET A 1 12.70 14.44 5.64
C MET A 1 11.20 14.60 5.73
N ALA A 2 10.61 15.40 4.85
CA ALA A 2 9.18 15.63 4.89
C ALA A 2 8.42 14.38 4.40
N MET A 3 7.16 14.28 4.80
CA MET A 3 6.35 13.07 4.74
C MET A 3 5.20 13.32 3.79
N SER A 4 4.84 12.30 3.00
CA SER A 4 3.72 12.41 2.08
C SER A 4 2.74 11.27 2.22
N THR A 5 1.47 11.61 2.10
CA THR A 5 0.36 10.66 2.15
C THR A 5 0.20 9.99 0.80
N ILE A 6 0.19 8.66 0.81
CA ILE A 6 -0.15 7.83 -0.34
C ILE A 6 -1.51 7.17 -0.14
N THR A 7 -2.12 6.77 -1.25
CA THR A 7 -3.34 5.97 -1.25
C THR A 7 -3.12 4.69 -2.05
N ILE A 8 -3.47 3.55 -1.47
CA ILE A 8 -3.39 2.23 -2.11
C ILE A 8 -4.81 1.69 -2.21
N ASN A 9 -5.30 1.55 -3.44
CA ASN A 9 -6.67 1.12 -3.72
C ASN A 9 -6.69 -0.30 -4.27
N PHE A 10 -7.45 -1.16 -3.63
CA PHE A 10 -7.83 -2.49 -4.10
C PHE A 10 -9.23 -2.39 -4.71
N GLN A 11 -9.37 -2.70 -5.99
CA GLN A 11 -10.64 -2.69 -6.71
C GLN A 11 -11.02 -4.10 -7.11
N ASN A 12 -12.04 -4.67 -6.45
CA ASN A 12 -12.45 -6.05 -6.62
C ASN A 12 -11.26 -7.03 -6.56
N ALA A 13 -10.36 -6.81 -5.60
CA ALA A 13 -9.18 -7.65 -5.45
C ALA A 13 -9.53 -8.92 -4.70
N THR A 14 -8.91 -10.03 -5.07
CA THR A 14 -9.02 -11.33 -4.40
C THR A 14 -7.66 -11.74 -3.87
N LEU A 15 -7.53 -12.07 -2.59
CA LEU A 15 -6.26 -12.57 -2.07
C LEU A 15 -6.04 -14.02 -2.51
N THR A 16 -4.89 -14.29 -3.14
CA THR A 16 -4.55 -15.59 -3.71
C THR A 16 -3.91 -16.54 -2.70
N THR A 17 -3.58 -16.03 -1.51
CA THR A 17 -3.11 -16.79 -0.36
C THR A 17 -3.74 -16.25 0.92
N THR A 18 -3.47 -16.88 2.06
CA THR A 18 -3.95 -16.44 3.38
C THR A 18 -3.25 -15.17 3.91
N THR A 19 -2.22 -14.69 3.22
CA THR A 19 -1.42 -13.54 3.64
C THR A 19 -1.14 -12.64 2.44
N SER A 20 -1.61 -11.40 2.47
CA SER A 20 -1.23 -10.36 1.51
C SER A 20 -0.50 -9.24 2.23
N GLN A 21 0.53 -8.70 1.60
CA GLN A 21 1.36 -7.67 2.19
C GLN A 21 1.53 -6.52 1.22
N ILE A 22 1.47 -5.30 1.77
CA ILE A 22 2.01 -4.10 1.15
C ILE A 22 3.36 -3.84 1.83
N LEU A 23 4.45 -4.09 1.13
CA LEU A 23 5.82 -3.87 1.60
C LEU A 23 6.31 -2.52 1.10
N ILE A 24 7.00 -1.77 1.96
CA ILE A 24 7.73 -0.57 1.57
C ILE A 24 9.23 -0.77 1.75
N THR A 25 10.00 -0.35 0.75
CA THR A 25 11.46 -0.26 0.81
C THR A 25 11.90 1.16 0.44
N ASN A 26 13.10 1.58 0.87
CA ASN A 26 13.57 2.96 0.76
C ASN A 26 12.64 4.02 1.41
N GLY A 27 11.75 3.58 2.28
CA GLY A 27 10.86 4.40 3.09
C GLY A 27 10.21 3.57 4.20
N THR A 28 9.40 4.22 5.03
CA THR A 28 8.62 3.60 6.09
C THR A 28 7.23 4.20 6.20
N PHE A 29 6.24 3.40 6.56
CA PHE A 29 4.93 3.88 6.99
C PHE A 29 5.06 4.64 8.32
N ALA A 30 4.46 5.83 8.40
CA ALA A 30 4.41 6.63 9.60
C ALA A 30 3.33 6.08 10.55
N LEU A 31 3.73 5.44 11.64
CA LEU A 31 2.82 4.81 12.60
C LEU A 31 2.26 5.79 13.64
N ASP A 32 2.92 6.93 13.79
CA ASP A 32 2.63 7.99 14.76
C ASP A 32 1.66 9.05 14.22
N THR A 33 1.28 8.94 12.94
CA THR A 33 0.38 9.88 12.28
C THR A 33 -0.92 9.20 11.86
N THR A 34 -1.97 9.99 11.70
CA THR A 34 -3.30 9.49 11.32
C THR A 34 -3.25 8.81 9.96
N SER A 35 -3.38 7.48 9.98
CA SER A 35 -3.65 6.65 8.80
C SER A 35 -5.11 6.24 8.79
N SER A 36 -5.66 5.93 7.61
CA SER A 36 -7.00 5.35 7.51
C SER A 36 -7.01 4.12 6.61
N LEU A 37 -7.83 3.16 6.98
CA LEU A 37 -8.17 1.98 6.18
C LEU A 37 -9.68 1.97 6.03
N SER A 38 -10.15 1.99 4.80
CA SER A 38 -11.55 1.72 4.47
C SER A 38 -11.63 0.44 3.68
N MET A 39 -12.61 -0.40 4.01
CA MET A 39 -12.86 -1.67 3.32
C MET A 39 -14.36 -1.86 3.16
N SER A 40 -14.76 -2.42 2.03
CA SER A 40 -16.15 -2.77 1.75
C SER A 40 -16.27 -4.23 1.35
N GLY A 41 -17.34 -4.87 1.84
CA GLY A 41 -17.60 -6.30 1.70
C GLY A 41 -17.50 -7.05 3.04
N THR A 42 -17.77 -8.36 2.99
CA THR A 42 -17.61 -9.26 4.13
C THR A 42 -16.20 -9.83 4.10
N ILE A 43 -15.39 -9.48 5.11
CA ILE A 43 -13.98 -9.87 5.19
C ILE A 43 -13.71 -10.51 6.55
N SER A 44 -13.30 -11.78 6.54
CA SER A 44 -12.94 -12.52 7.75
C SER A 44 -11.43 -12.47 7.95
N PHE A 45 -10.98 -11.59 8.84
CA PHE A 45 -9.57 -11.48 9.19
C PHE A 45 -9.18 -12.49 10.25
N THR A 46 -8.06 -13.18 10.03
CA THR A 46 -7.32 -13.82 11.12
C THR A 46 -6.47 -12.78 11.86
N SER A 47 -5.87 -11.84 11.13
CA SER A 47 -5.21 -10.66 11.70
C SER A 47 -5.04 -9.55 10.66
N LEU A 48 -5.04 -8.30 11.11
CA LEU A 48 -4.67 -7.12 10.35
C LEU A 48 -3.70 -6.31 11.20
N TYR A 49 -2.51 -6.01 10.68
CA TYR A 49 -1.52 -5.24 11.42
C TYR A 49 -0.62 -4.44 10.49
N ILE A 50 -0.04 -3.38 11.05
CA ILE A 50 0.85 -2.46 10.37
C ILE A 50 2.16 -2.37 11.15
N THR A 51 3.25 -2.35 10.42
CA THR A 51 4.62 -2.10 10.90
C THR A 51 5.20 -0.94 10.09
N SER A 52 6.36 -0.43 10.48
CA SER A 52 7.03 0.63 9.72
C SER A 52 7.40 0.18 8.29
N GLY A 53 7.61 -1.11 8.06
CA GLY A 53 7.99 -1.65 6.75
C GLY A 53 6.86 -2.31 5.96
N ALA A 54 5.72 -2.62 6.58
CA ALA A 54 4.69 -3.42 5.94
C ALA A 54 3.29 -3.24 6.54
N ILE A 55 2.27 -3.32 5.68
CA ILE A 55 0.86 -3.51 6.06
C ILE A 55 0.48 -4.93 5.66
N ASN A 56 -0.02 -5.72 6.62
CA ASN A 56 -0.33 -7.14 6.42
C ASN A 56 -1.83 -7.40 6.58
N PHE A 57 -2.40 -8.07 5.59
CA PHE A 57 -3.77 -8.55 5.57
C PHE A 57 -3.74 -10.08 5.63
N ASN A 58 -4.14 -10.65 6.76
CA ASN A 58 -4.27 -12.09 6.89
C ASN A 58 -5.76 -12.46 6.92
N VAL A 59 -6.20 -13.14 5.88
CA VAL A 59 -7.60 -13.53 5.65
C VAL A 59 -7.65 -14.97 5.12
N GLU A 60 -8.85 -15.49 4.89
CA GLU A 60 -9.01 -16.73 4.14
C GLU A 60 -8.63 -16.53 2.66
N SER A 61 -7.90 -17.49 2.07
CA SER A 61 -7.58 -17.46 0.64
C SER A 61 -8.85 -17.44 -0.21
N GLY A 62 -8.87 -16.62 -1.26
CA GLY A 62 -10.05 -16.41 -2.10
C GLY A 62 -10.99 -15.30 -1.60
N THR A 63 -10.70 -14.68 -0.45
CA THR A 63 -11.46 -13.52 0.03
C THR A 63 -11.34 -12.37 -0.98
N SER A 64 -12.50 -11.84 -1.38
CA SER A 64 -12.60 -10.72 -2.32
C SER A 64 -13.09 -9.46 -1.60
N PHE A 65 -12.46 -8.32 -1.88
CA PHE A 65 -12.80 -7.05 -1.26
C PHE A 65 -12.45 -5.85 -2.14
N THR A 66 -13.01 -4.71 -1.77
CA THR A 66 -12.53 -3.40 -2.20
C THR A 66 -12.04 -2.66 -0.97
N ALA A 67 -10.88 -2.01 -1.08
CA ALA A 67 -10.27 -1.30 0.04
C ALA A 67 -9.48 -0.09 -0.42
N ALA A 68 -9.37 0.91 0.46
CA ALA A 68 -8.43 2.01 0.32
C ALA A 68 -7.61 2.14 1.61
N VAL A 69 -6.29 2.07 1.44
CA VAL A 69 -5.32 2.36 2.49
C VAL A 69 -4.77 3.75 2.24
N VAL A 70 -5.00 4.68 3.16
CA VAL A 70 -4.41 6.03 3.11
C VAL A 70 -3.40 6.12 4.24
N THR A 71 -2.12 6.21 3.89
CA THR A 71 -1.04 6.14 4.88
C THR A 71 0.08 7.14 4.55
N PRO A 72 0.60 7.86 5.55
CA PRO A 72 1.78 8.69 5.34
C PRO A 72 3.06 7.86 5.26
N VAL A 73 3.95 8.26 4.36
CA VAL A 73 5.23 7.60 4.10
C VAL A 73 6.37 8.58 4.34
N HIS A 74 7.36 8.13 5.13
CA HIS A 74 8.66 8.77 5.25
C HIS A 74 9.63 8.14 4.27
N PRO A 75 10.22 8.90 3.33
CA PRO A 75 11.34 8.40 2.55
C PRO A 75 12.58 8.27 3.45
N ASN A 76 13.37 7.21 3.25
CA ASN A 76 14.59 6.97 4.02
C ASN A 76 15.76 7.86 3.54
N SER A 77 15.66 8.44 2.35
CA SER A 77 16.64 9.38 1.79
C SER A 77 15.97 10.27 0.74
N THR A 78 16.57 11.42 0.42
CA THR A 78 16.13 12.26 -0.70
C THR A 78 16.63 11.77 -2.06
N SER A 79 17.56 10.81 -2.08
CA SER A 79 18.20 10.30 -3.30
C SER A 79 17.50 9.06 -3.87
N ASN A 80 16.83 8.28 -3.02
CA ASN A 80 16.10 7.08 -3.41
C ASN A 80 14.62 7.26 -3.09
N ALA A 81 13.79 7.23 -4.13
CA ALA A 81 12.34 7.21 -3.96
C ALA A 81 11.91 5.92 -3.22
N PRO A 82 10.84 5.98 -2.40
CA PRO A 82 10.26 4.78 -1.84
C PRO A 82 9.79 3.83 -2.93
N THR A 83 9.87 2.53 -2.65
CA THR A 83 9.36 1.47 -3.51
C THR A 83 8.30 0.70 -2.75
N LEU A 84 7.18 0.41 -3.41
CA LEU A 84 6.09 -0.39 -2.86
C LEU A 84 5.92 -1.67 -3.65
N GLU A 85 5.72 -2.77 -2.93
CA GLU A 85 5.35 -4.06 -3.50
C GLU A 85 4.06 -4.52 -2.82
N VAL A 86 3.09 -4.98 -3.60
CA VAL A 86 1.87 -5.59 -3.08
C VAL A 86 1.84 -7.04 -3.54
N THR A 87 1.66 -7.98 -2.61
CA THR A 87 1.79 -9.42 -2.89
C THR A 87 0.48 -10.17 -2.72
N ASN A 88 0.39 -11.33 -3.38
CA ASN A 88 -0.65 -12.34 -3.21
C ASN A 88 -2.08 -11.83 -3.45
N PHE A 89 -2.28 -11.06 -4.53
CA PHE A 89 -3.60 -10.64 -4.97
C PHE A 89 -3.84 -10.94 -6.45
N ALA A 90 -5.11 -11.07 -6.82
CA ALA A 90 -5.63 -10.99 -8.17
C ALA A 90 -6.61 -9.81 -8.27
N GLY A 91 -6.80 -9.25 -9.45
CA GLY A 91 -7.62 -8.05 -9.68
C GLY A 91 -6.78 -6.78 -9.81
N THR A 92 -7.38 -5.62 -9.55
CA THR A 92 -6.75 -4.32 -9.79
C THR A 92 -6.32 -3.68 -8.48
N VAL A 93 -5.01 -3.42 -8.34
CA VAL A 93 -4.46 -2.58 -7.27
C VAL A 93 -3.80 -1.36 -7.88
N THR A 94 -4.10 -0.17 -7.35
CA THR A 94 -3.44 1.07 -7.75
C THR A 94 -2.83 1.77 -6.55
N VAL A 95 -1.72 2.45 -6.78
CA VAL A 95 -1.10 3.35 -5.80
C VAL A 95 -1.11 4.75 -6.36
N THR A 96 -1.54 5.71 -5.55
CA THR A 96 -1.52 7.13 -5.84
C THR A 96 -0.63 7.86 -4.84
N TRP A 97 0.26 8.73 -5.33
CA TRP A 97 1.17 9.53 -4.49
C TRP A 97 1.35 10.94 -5.05
N PRO A 98 1.71 11.93 -4.20
CA PRO A 98 2.01 13.27 -4.66
C PRO A 98 3.39 13.36 -5.33
N THR A 99 3.46 14.15 -6.41
CA THR A 99 4.69 14.57 -7.08
C THR A 99 4.68 16.10 -7.22
N PRO A 100 5.82 16.74 -7.57
CA PRO A 100 5.85 18.18 -7.83
C PRO A 100 4.86 18.66 -8.91
N ASN A 101 4.42 17.77 -9.80
CA ASN A 101 3.52 18.08 -10.90
C ASN A 101 2.05 17.67 -10.63
N GLY A 102 1.74 17.23 -9.41
CA GLY A 102 0.41 16.74 -9.03
C GLY A 102 0.42 15.26 -8.63
N LEU A 103 -0.77 14.67 -8.48
CA LEU A 103 -0.91 13.27 -8.10
C LEU A 103 -0.53 12.35 -9.26
N GLN A 104 0.29 11.35 -8.98
CA GLN A 104 0.60 10.25 -9.89
C GLN A 104 -0.09 8.98 -9.41
N THR A 105 -0.65 8.20 -10.33
CA THR A 105 -1.27 6.91 -10.05
C THR A 105 -0.66 5.84 -10.94
N GLN A 106 -0.36 4.68 -10.36
CA GLN A 106 0.16 3.52 -11.07
C GLN A 106 -0.57 2.25 -10.65
N THR A 107 -0.86 1.38 -11.61
CA THR A 107 -1.35 0.02 -11.34
C THR A 107 -0.19 -0.87 -10.91
N VAL A 108 -0.39 -1.63 -9.84
CA VAL A 108 0.56 -2.58 -9.28
C VAL A 108 0.28 -3.97 -9.85
N MET A 109 1.33 -4.70 -10.20
CA MET A 109 1.25 -6.13 -10.49
C MET A 109 1.67 -6.91 -9.23
N SER A 110 0.98 -8.00 -8.92
CA SER A 110 1.22 -8.75 -7.68
C SER A 110 2.64 -9.30 -7.63
N GLY A 111 3.41 -8.91 -6.61
CA GLY A 111 4.81 -9.30 -6.44
C GLY A 111 5.81 -8.46 -7.24
N ASP A 112 5.35 -7.47 -8.01
CA ASP A 112 6.21 -6.57 -8.77
C ASP A 112 6.30 -5.21 -8.08
N PRO A 113 7.49 -4.83 -7.57
CA PRO A 113 7.67 -3.55 -6.91
C PRO A 113 7.53 -2.37 -7.88
N ILE A 114 6.84 -1.31 -7.44
CA ILE A 114 6.79 -0.01 -8.13
C ILE A 114 7.61 1.02 -7.38
N THR A 115 8.40 1.82 -8.11
CA THR A 115 9.12 2.96 -7.52
C THR A 115 8.26 4.20 -7.60
N LEU A 116 8.04 4.87 -6.47
CA LEU A 116 7.26 6.11 -6.37
C LEU A 116 8.06 7.29 -6.91
N ASN A 117 8.30 7.32 -8.22
CA ASN A 117 9.15 8.33 -8.85
C ASN A 117 8.65 9.74 -8.56
N ASN A 118 9.60 10.67 -8.37
CA ASN A 118 9.34 12.05 -8.01
C ASN A 118 8.46 12.19 -6.76
N PHE A 119 8.60 11.27 -5.80
CA PHE A 119 7.89 11.33 -4.52
C PHE A 119 8.13 12.70 -3.87
N ALA A 120 7.08 13.52 -3.83
CA ALA A 120 7.17 14.80 -3.14
C ALA A 120 7.26 14.49 -1.65
N SER A 121 8.39 14.80 -1.02
CA SER A 121 8.55 14.71 0.44
C SER A 121 8.21 16.05 1.06
#